data_AF-A0A9X1YUT6-F1
#
_entry.id   AF-A0A9X1YUT6-F1
#
_cell.length_a   1.000
_cell.length_b   1.000
_cell.length_c   1.000
_cell.angle_alpha   90.00
_cell.angle_beta   90.00
_cell.angle_gamma   90.00
#
_symmetry.space_group_name_H-M   'P 1'
#
loop_
_entity.id
_entity.type
_entity.pdbx_description
1 polymer ?
#
loop_
_entity_poly.entity_id
_entity_poly.type
_entity_poly.pdbx_seq_one_letter_code
_entity_poly.pdbx_strand_id
1 'polypeptide(L)' 'MLVECAEDYFESSDGDVRVWIEQGSAIHIKAISEYNDPVELNAEQALELAQVLQRLARRLSE' A
#
# COMPACT_ATOMS: atom_id res chain seq x y z
N MET A 1 2.10 -17.15 19.51
CA MET A 1 2.75 -15.84 19.31
C MET A 1 2.24 -15.31 17.99
N LEU A 2 1.21 -14.45 18.03
CA LEU A 2 0.75 -13.75 16.85
C LEU A 2 1.78 -12.65 16.59
N VAL A 3 2.49 -12.74 15.47
CA VAL A 3 3.33 -11.64 15.03
C VAL A 3 2.39 -10.60 14.47
N GLU A 4 2.18 -9.49 15.20
CA GLU A 4 1.55 -8.29 14.64
C GLU A 4 2.52 -7.67 13.63
N CYS A 5 2.62 -8.27 12.45
CA CYS A 5 3.21 -7.64 11.27
C CYS A 5 2.07 -6.98 10.49
N ALA A 6 1.63 -5.77 10.82
CA ALA A 6 0.99 -4.88 9.85
C ALA A 6 0.47 -3.61 10.50
N GLU A 7 1.17 -2.50 10.33
CA GLU A 7 0.44 -1.25 10.21
C GLU A 7 1.04 -0.31 9.14
N ASP A 8 2.37 -0.33 8.94
CA ASP A 8 3.06 0.56 7.98
C ASP A 8 3.18 -0.01 6.56
N TYR A 9 2.65 -1.20 6.25
CA TYR A 9 2.85 -1.88 4.97
C TYR A 9 1.56 -2.50 4.45
N PHE A 10 1.37 -2.44 3.14
CA PHE A 10 0.34 -3.11 2.38
C PHE A 10 0.93 -3.65 1.07
N GLU A 11 0.44 -4.82 0.66
CA GLU A 11 0.72 -5.41 -0.63
C GLU A 11 -0.57 -6.02 -1.17
N SER A 12 -0.90 -5.70 -2.43
CA SER A 12 -2.04 -6.31 -3.13
C SER A 12 -1.83 -7.80 -3.28
N SER A 13 -2.91 -8.58 -3.40
CA SER A 13 -2.85 -10.04 -3.60
C SER A 13 -1.94 -10.49 -4.75
N ASP A 14 -1.86 -9.69 -5.82
CA ASP A 14 -1.05 -9.99 -7.00
C ASP A 14 0.42 -9.53 -6.86
N GLY A 15 0.78 -8.90 -5.72
CA GLY A 15 2.14 -8.45 -5.41
C GLY A 15 2.63 -7.20 -6.16
N ASP A 16 1.87 -6.72 -7.14
CA ASP A 16 2.25 -5.64 -8.04
C ASP A 16 2.08 -4.24 -7.45
N VAL A 17 1.20 -4.07 -6.46
CA VAL A 17 1.04 -2.83 -5.69
C VAL A 17 1.54 -3.02 -4.27
N ARG A 18 2.52 -2.21 -3.88
CA ARG A 18 3.03 -2.12 -2.51
C ARG A 18 2.94 -0.69 -2.03
N VAL A 19 2.48 -0.52 -0.80
CA VAL A 19 2.37 0.79 -0.15
C VAL A 19 2.97 0.67 1.24
N TRP A 20 3.84 1.60 1.61
CA TRP A 20 4.43 1.60 2.93
C TRP A 20 4.77 2.98 3.47
N ILE A 21 4.96 3.09 4.78
CA ILE A 21 5.56 4.28 5.39
C ILE A 21 7.08 4.13 5.39
N GLU A 22 7.75 5.05 4.72
CA GLU A 22 9.21 5.16 4.74
C GLU A 22 9.63 6.14 5.84
N GLN A 23 10.54 5.70 6.70
CA GLN A 23 11.15 6.51 7.77
C GLN A 23 10.15 7.22 8.70
N GLY A 24 8.92 6.71 8.81
CA GLY A 24 7.89 7.28 9.67
C GLY A 24 7.31 8.62 9.19
N SER A 25 7.62 9.08 7.98
CA SER A 25 7.25 10.45 7.55
C SER A 25 6.64 10.56 6.16
N ALA A 26 6.77 9.53 5.31
CA ALA A 26 6.27 9.57 3.95
C ALA A 26 5.58 8.26 3.57
N ILE A 27 4.48 8.36 2.82
CA ILE A 27 3.84 7.20 2.20
C ILE A 27 4.50 6.97 0.83
N HIS A 28 5.13 5.83 0.67
CA HIS A 28 5.65 5.34 -0.60
C HIS A 28 4.62 4.42 -1.27
N ILE A 29 4.55 4.51 -2.60
CA ILE A 29 3.72 3.66 -3.44
C ILE A 29 4.60 3.13 -4.57
N LYS A 30 4.60 1.81 -4.74
CA LYS A 30 5.18 1.13 -5.89
C LYS A 30 4.06 0.32 -6.56
N ALA A 31 3.75 0.66 -7.81
CA ALA A 31 2.72 0.00 -8.60
C ALA A 31 3.30 -0.30 -9.99
N ILE A 32 4.12 -1.35 -10.06
CA ILE A 32 4.72 -1.84 -11.30
C ILE A 32 4.63 -3.36 -11.33
N SER A 33 4.30 -3.92 -12.48
CA SER A 33 4.27 -5.38 -12.68
C SER A 33 5.69 -5.96 -12.67
N GLU A 34 5.80 -7.30 -12.67
CA GLU A 34 7.06 -8.00 -12.86
C GLU A 34 7.82 -7.60 -14.16
N TYR A 35 7.10 -7.11 -15.16
CA TYR A 35 7.64 -6.65 -16.45
C TYR A 35 7.94 -5.14 -16.46
N ASN A 36 7.81 -4.47 -15.32
CA ASN A 36 8.02 -3.02 -15.18
C ASN A 36 6.99 -2.17 -15.96
N ASP A 37 5.81 -2.74 -16.22
CA ASP A 37 4.67 -2.02 -16.78
C ASP A 37 3.83 -1.35 -15.67
N PRO A 38 3.08 -0.28 -15.98
CA PRO A 38 2.09 0.26 -15.06
C PRO A 38 1.05 -0.79 -14.67
N VAL A 39 0.64 -0.79 -13.41
CA VAL A 39 -0.43 -1.68 -12.94
C VAL A 39 -1.79 -1.09 -13.28
N GLU A 40 -2.62 -1.87 -13.97
CA GLU A 40 -4.03 -1.54 -14.20
C GLU A 40 -4.84 -1.97 -12.99
N LEU A 41 -5.63 -1.04 -12.44
CA LEU A 41 -6.53 -1.31 -11.31
C LEU A 41 -7.97 -1.25 -11.79
N ASN A 42 -8.73 -2.29 -11.45
CA ASN A 42 -10.18 -2.21 -11.54
C ASN A 42 -10.74 -1.32 -10.40
N ALA A 43 -12.05 -1.07 -10.43
CA ALA A 43 -12.70 -0.19 -9.45
C ALA A 43 -12.57 -0.68 -8.00
N GLU A 44 -12.61 -1.99 -7.76
CA GLU A 44 -12.48 -2.58 -6.42
C GLU A 44 -11.05 -2.41 -5.88
N GLN A 45 -10.05 -2.72 -6.71
CA GLN A 45 -8.63 -2.56 -6.37
C GLN A 45 -8.28 -1.08 -6.13
N ALA A 46 -8.85 -0.17 -6.92
CA ALA A 46 -8.68 1.26 -6.71
C ALA A 46 -9.27 1.74 -5.37
N LEU A 47 -10.44 1.21 -4.98
CA LEU A 47 -11.06 1.50 -3.69
C LEU A 47 -10.24 0.96 -2.53
N GLU A 48 -9.72 -0.27 -2.65
CA GLU A 48 -8.82 -0.87 -1.66
C GLU A 48 -7.57 -0.01 -1.46
N LEU A 49 -6.90 0.39 -2.55
CA LEU A 49 -5.73 1.26 -2.49
C LEU A 49 -6.05 2.60 -1.82
N ALA A 50 -7.21 3.21 -2.14
CA ALA A 50 -7.62 4.45 -1.51
C ALA A 50 -7.83 4.31 0.02
N GLN A 51 -8.38 3.18 0.47
CA GLN A 51 -8.55 2.91 1.91
C GLN A 51 -7.21 2.70 2.62
N VAL A 52 -6.27 2.01 1.97
CA VAL A 52 -4.90 1.85 2.47
C VAL A 52 -4.24 3.22 2.65
N LEU A 53 -4.30 4.08 1.64
CA LEU A 53 -3.71 5.42 1.68
C LEU A 53 -4.34 6.29 2.78
N GLN A 54 -5.65 6.25 2.95
CA GLN A 54 -6.33 6.96 4.04
C GLN A 54 -5.86 6.48 5.42
N ARG A 55 -5.75 5.17 5.63
CA ARG A 55 -5.28 4.59 6.89
C ARG A 55 -3.84 5.02 7.21
N LEU A 56 -2.94 4.96 6.25
CA LEU A 56 -1.54 5.36 6.46
C LEU A 56 -1.41 6.87 6.67
N ALA A 57 -2.17 7.68 5.93
CA ALA A 57 -2.16 9.14 6.11
C ALA A 57 -2.65 9.53 7.51
N ARG A 58 -3.69 8.87 8.02
CA ARG A 58 -4.17 9.10 9.39
C ARG A 58 -3.09 8.80 10.43
N ARG A 59 -2.37 7.69 10.28
CA ARG A 59 -1.28 7.30 11.19
C ARG A 59 -0.12 8.29 11.21
N LEU A 60 0.18 8.96 10.09
CA LEU A 60 1.18 10.02 10.04
C LEU A 60 0.72 11.36 10.64
N SER A 61 -0.58 11.51 10.89
CA SER A 61 -1.17 12.74 11.44
C SER A 61 -1.48 12.67 12.93
N GLU A 62 -1.28 11.51 13.55
CA GLU A 62 -1.43 11.25 15.00
C GLU A 62 -0.10 11.47 15.73
#